data_AF-A0A7Z8YEJ9-F1
#
_entry.id   AF-A0A7Z8YEJ9-F1
#
_cell.length_a   1.000
_cell.length_b   1.000
_cell.length_c   1.000
_cell.angle_alpha   90.00
_cell.angle_beta   90.00
_cell.angle_gamma   90.00
#
_symmetry.space_group_name_H-M   'P 1'
#
loop_
_entity.id
_entity.type
_entity.pdbx_description
1 polymer ?
#
loop_
_entity_poly.entity_id
_entity_poly.type
_entity_poly.pdbx_seq_one_letter_code
_entity_poly.pdbx_strand_id
1 'polypeptide(L)' 'MLYQTDKKLLTRFLYPAPFSKFYLELDNESPGQIGRFIGLRIVQAYAKNHKEESMLKILAMKPDELFKQSLYKPDKN' A
#
# COMPACT_ATOMS: atom_id res chain seq x y z
N MET A 1 1.50 1.01 -13.00
CA MET A 1 1.92 0.36 -11.73
C MET A 1 0.79 0.05 -10.75
N LEU A 2 -0.31 0.81 -10.66
CA LEU A 2 -1.33 0.55 -9.62
C LEU A 2 -2.21 -0.69 -9.85
N TYR A 3 -2.30 -1.21 -11.08
CA TYR A 3 -3.15 -2.37 -11.42
C TYR A 3 -2.38 -3.49 -12.12
N GLN A 4 -1.05 -3.51 -11.99
CA GLN A 4 -0.22 -4.58 -12.55
C GLN A 4 -0.19 -5.77 -11.58
N THR A 5 -0.47 -6.97 -12.10
CA THR A 5 -0.48 -8.23 -11.34
C THR A 5 0.81 -9.03 -11.50
N ASP A 6 1.89 -8.41 -11.98
CA ASP A 6 3.17 -9.08 -12.17
C ASP A 6 3.71 -9.55 -10.80
N LYS A 7 3.95 -10.86 -10.68
CA LYS A 7 4.50 -11.49 -9.48
C LYS A 7 5.83 -10.87 -9.05
N LYS A 8 6.60 -10.29 -9.98
CA LYS A 8 7.84 -9.54 -9.67
C LYS A 8 7.59 -8.35 -8.74
N LEU A 9 6.38 -7.77 -8.73
CA LEU A 9 6.06 -6.66 -7.82
C LEU A 9 6.02 -7.10 -6.36
N LEU A 10 5.70 -8.38 -6.09
CA LEU A 10 5.65 -8.91 -4.73
C LEU A 10 7.04 -8.92 -4.10
N THR A 11 8.06 -9.39 -4.83
CA THR A 11 9.45 -9.41 -4.34
C THR A 11 10.05 -8.01 -4.24
N ARG A 12 9.57 -7.07 -5.06
CA ARG A 12 10.06 -5.68 -5.06
C ARG A 12 9.50 -4.83 -3.93
N PHE A 13 8.23 -5.05 -3.54
CA PHE A 13 7.51 -4.11 -2.68
C PHE A 13 6.76 -4.75 -1.50
N LEU A 14 6.57 -6.08 -1.46
CA LEU A 14 5.70 -6.74 -0.46
C LEU A 14 6.41 -7.78 0.41
N TYR A 15 7.31 -8.57 -0.16
CA TYR A 15 8.05 -9.59 0.58
C TYR A 15 9.26 -9.02 1.34
N PRO A 16 9.69 -9.64 2.44
CA PRO A 16 10.83 -9.18 3.22
C PRO A 16 12.08 -9.03 2.35
N ALA A 17 12.71 -7.87 2.44
CA ALA A 17 13.94 -7.51 1.76
C ALA A 17 14.60 -6.35 2.53
N PRO A 18 15.92 -6.16 2.42
CA PRO A 18 16.59 -5.03 3.07
C PRO A 18 16.10 -3.67 2.53
N PHE A 19 15.67 -3.61 1.27
CA PHE A 19 15.16 -2.41 0.61
C PHE A 19 14.11 -2.76 -0.44
N SER A 20 13.34 -1.75 -0.87
CA SER A 20 12.38 -1.87 -1.98
C SER A 20 13.07 -1.58 -3.31
N LYS A 21 12.72 -2.33 -4.37
CA LYS A 21 13.39 -2.21 -5.67
C LYS A 21 12.64 -1.30 -6.64
N PHE A 22 13.14 -0.09 -6.86
CA PHE A 22 12.63 0.85 -7.86
C PHE A 22 13.44 0.79 -9.16
N TYR A 23 14.56 0.07 -9.17
CA TYR A 23 15.57 0.09 -10.25
C TYR A 23 16.26 1.45 -10.34
N LEU A 24 16.50 2.07 -9.18
CA LEU A 24 17.25 3.31 -9.04
C LEU A 24 18.53 3.05 -8.24
N GLU A 25 19.53 3.93 -8.37
CA GLU A 25 20.78 3.84 -7.61
C GLU A 25 20.55 3.96 -6.09
N LEU A 26 19.52 4.71 -5.72
CA LEU A 26 19.14 4.98 -4.33
C LEU A 26 18.22 3.91 -3.72
N ASP A 27 17.99 2.78 -4.40
CA ASP A 27 17.11 1.71 -3.89
C ASP A 27 17.50 1.30 -2.45
N ASN A 28 18.80 1.25 -2.16
CA ASN A 28 19.36 0.88 -0.85
C ASN A 28 18.99 1.84 0.29
N GLU A 29 18.55 3.06 -0.02
CA GLU A 29 18.09 4.05 0.98
C GLU A 29 16.61 3.87 1.33
N SER A 30 15.88 3.04 0.56
CA SER A 30 14.48 2.77 0.82
C SER A 30 14.31 1.65 1.86
N PRO A 31 13.28 1.73 2.72
CA PRO A 31 12.91 0.60 3.54
C PRO A 31 12.39 -0.55 2.69
N GLY A 32 12.62 -1.78 3.15
CA GLY A 32 11.95 -2.96 2.62
C GLY A 32 10.42 -2.87 2.75
N GLN A 33 9.71 -3.62 1.91
CA GLN A 33 8.26 -3.81 2.02
C GLN A 33 7.41 -2.52 1.97
N ILE A 34 7.84 -1.49 1.24
CA ILE A 34 7.14 -0.20 1.18
C ILE A 34 5.68 -0.32 0.72
N GLY A 35 5.35 -1.34 -0.09
CA GLY A 35 3.97 -1.64 -0.50
C GLY A 35 3.07 -2.03 0.66
N ARG A 36 3.58 -2.75 1.68
CA ARG A 36 2.83 -3.04 2.91
C ARG A 36 2.55 -1.77 3.70
N PHE A 37 3.57 -0.92 3.83
CA PHE A 37 3.43 0.35 4.54
C PHE A 37 2.37 1.25 3.89
N ILE A 38 2.46 1.46 2.57
CA ILE A 38 1.49 2.27 1.83
C ILE A 38 0.08 1.65 1.92
N GLY A 39 -0.03 0.32 1.76
CA GLY A 39 -1.30 -0.39 1.89
C GLY A 39 -1.96 -0.19 3.26
N LEU A 40 -1.17 -0.25 4.34
CA LEU A 40 -1.66 0.03 5.69
C LEU A 40 -2.16 1.47 5.83
N ARG A 41 -1.45 2.46 5.26
CA ARG A 41 -1.87 3.87 5.30
C ARG A 41 -3.20 4.09 4.55
N ILE A 42 -3.41 3.40 3.44
CA ILE A 42 -4.68 3.42 2.69
C ILE A 42 -5.82 2.86 3.55
N VAL A 43 -5.62 1.69 4.16
CA VAL A 43 -6.64 1.08 5.05
C VAL A 43 -6.96 1.99 6.24
N GLN A 44 -5.94 2.61 6.85
CA GLN A 44 -6.12 3.56 7.95
C GLN A 44 -6.90 4.81 7.51
N ALA A 45 -6.59 5.36 6.33
CA ALA A 45 -7.31 6.51 5.78
C ALA A 45 -8.78 6.17 5.50
N TYR A 46 -9.04 4.99 4.92
CA TYR A 46 -10.41 4.50 4.71
C TYR A 46 -11.17 4.38 6.03
N ALA A 47 -10.61 3.69 7.02
CA ALA A 47 -11.25 3.48 8.32
C ALA A 47 -11.50 4.79 9.08
N LYS A 48 -10.61 5.79 8.91
CA LYS A 48 -10.80 7.12 9.49
C LYS A 48 -11.98 7.88 8.87
N ASN A 49 -12.20 7.70 7.57
CA ASN A 49 -13.27 8.35 6.82
C ASN A 49 -14.63 7.64 6.98
N HIS A 50 -14.64 6.36 7.34
CA HIS A 50 -15.84 5.53 7.49
C HIS A 50 -15.83 4.83 8.86
N LYS A 51 -16.12 5.57 9.92
CA LYS A 51 -15.92 5.11 11.31
C LYS A 51 -16.89 4.01 11.73
N GLU A 52 -18.03 3.95 11.06
CA GLU A 52 -19.09 2.96 11.24
C GLU A 52 -18.79 1.63 10.53
N GLU A 53 -17.78 1.58 9.67
CA GLU A 53 -17.45 0.38 8.91
C GLU A 53 -16.68 -0.65 9.73
N SER A 54 -17.08 -1.92 9.62
CA SER A 54 -16.41 -3.01 10.33
C SER A 54 -15.09 -3.38 9.66
N MET A 55 -14.09 -3.78 10.48
CA MET A 55 -12.81 -4.26 9.96
C MET A 55 -12.97 -5.42 8.96
N LEU A 56 -13.90 -6.36 9.24
CA LEU A 56 -14.16 -7.49 8.34
C LEU A 56 -14.65 -7.04 6.97
N LYS A 57 -15.55 -6.05 6.92
CA LYS A 57 -16.03 -5.48 5.66
C LYS A 57 -14.91 -4.75 4.92
N ILE A 58 -14.04 -4.02 5.63
CA ILE A 58 -12.86 -3.36 5.03
C ILE A 58 -11.93 -4.38 4.37
N LEU A 59 -11.65 -5.50 5.04
CA LEU A 59 -10.77 -6.55 4.52
C LEU A 59 -11.39 -7.33 3.35
N ALA A 60 -12.72 -7.37 3.26
CA ALA A 60 -13.44 -8.02 2.17
C ALA A 60 -13.65 -7.11 0.93
N MET A 61 -13.36 -5.82 1.04
CA MET A 61 -13.52 -4.89 -0.10
C MET A 61 -12.55 -5.19 -1.23
N LYS A 62 -12.99 -4.87 -2.45
CA LYS A 62 -12.09 -4.88 -3.61
C LYS A 62 -11.00 -3.82 -3.42
N PRO A 63 -9.72 -4.13 -3.72
CA PRO A 63 -8.61 -3.20 -3.51
C PRO A 63 -8.80 -1.84 -4.22
N ASP A 64 -9.38 -1.85 -5.43
CA ASP A 64 -9.60 -0.63 -6.22
C ASP A 64 -10.64 0.29 -5.59
N GLU A 65 -11.68 -0.31 -5.00
CA GLU A 65 -12.75 0.41 -4.33
C GLU A 65 -12.25 0.98 -3.02
N LEU A 66 -11.58 0.16 -2.20
CA LEU A 66 -10.92 0.58 -0.96
C LEU A 66 -9.99 1.76 -1.21
N PHE A 67 -9.14 1.69 -2.23
CA PHE A 67 -8.20 2.76 -2.55
C PHE A 67 -8.94 4.05 -2.95
N LYS A 68 -9.92 3.99 -3.86
CA LYS A 68 -10.68 5.16 -4.31
C LYS A 68 -11.44 5.83 -3.16
N GLN A 69 -12.12 5.03 -2.32
CA GLN A 69 -12.91 5.54 -1.20
C GLN A 69 -12.04 5.96 -0.01
N SER A 70 -10.79 5.48 0.10
CA SER A 70 -9.89 5.89 1.18
C SER A 70 -9.56 7.39 1.15
N LEU A 71 -9.64 8.03 -0.03
CA LEU A 71 -9.17 9.40 -0.27
C LEU A 71 -7.73 9.62 0.25
N TYR A 72 -6.91 8.55 0.27
CA TYR A 72 -5.57 8.59 0.80
C TYR A 72 -4.70 9.58 0.02
N LYS A 73 -4.09 10.51 0.74
CA LYS A 73 -3.09 11.46 0.25
C LYS A 73 -1.80 11.22 1.03
N PRO A 74 -0.66 10.97 0.38
CA PRO A 74 0.62 10.91 1.06
C PRO A 74 0.90 12.23 1.78
N ASP A 75 1.40 12.14 3.01
CA ASP A 75 1.83 13.30 3.78
C ASP A 75 2.98 13.99 3.04
N LYS A 76 2.92 15.30 2.86
CA LYS A 76 4.02 16.10 2.31
C LYS A 76 5.01 16.37 3.44
N ASN A 77 5.99 15.50 3.61
CA ASN A 77 7.19 15.78 4.39
C ASN A 77 8.39 15.80 3.46
#